data_AF-A0AAW2F8E1-F1
#
_entry.id   AF-A0AAW2F8E1-F1
#
_cell.length_a   1.000
_cell.length_b   1.000
_cell.length_c   1.000
_cell.angle_alpha   90.00
_cell.angle_beta   90.00
_cell.angle_gamma   90.00
#
_symmetry.space_group_name_H-M   'P 1'
#
loop_
_entity.id
_entity.type
_entity.pdbx_description
1 polymer ?
#
loop_
_entity_poly.entity_id
_entity_poly.type
_entity_poly.pdbx_seq_one_letter_code
_entity_poly.pdbx_strand_id
1 'polypeptide(L)'
;MMSNDWHEYSTMYTMINKAVLAHRCSKLIIGFYSTAVLLYSIASVNFGTIDNNCRELLIKMELPFEFCESPIYEVVILVQFLRLTAVATAMGMLNALMVTLMLHVGGQIDLMHEKVKEICPKDSEDIEYYDLPTTVTRFLINKHNKIITFSENIESLFTHIALMQFFSNTMIICCIGFLIVTALDTDEGIMMLVKSFSFYIAITLEAFIFCFAGEYLSNKSKTIGDAVYESAWYILKPRDCRILLFVIVRSQKRLTITAGKFMDLSLEGFTNSLKASASYISVLYAMY
;
A
#
# COMPACT_ATOMS: atom_id res chain seq x y z
N MET A 1 4.90 -16.24 -14.52
CA MET A 1 4.13 -15.09 -15.06
C MET A 1 4.98 -13.81 -15.18
N MET A 2 5.86 -13.50 -14.22
CA MET A 2 6.79 -12.34 -14.25
C MET A 2 8.08 -12.58 -15.05
N SER A 3 8.49 -13.83 -15.27
CA SER A 3 9.71 -14.19 -16.01
C SER A 3 9.64 -13.93 -17.51
N ASN A 4 8.45 -13.80 -18.09
CA ASN A 4 8.27 -13.70 -19.54
C ASN A 4 8.18 -12.25 -20.05
N ASP A 5 8.33 -11.25 -19.17
CA ASP A 5 8.16 -9.83 -19.53
C ASP A 5 9.49 -9.14 -19.96
N TRP A 6 10.58 -9.89 -20.18
CA TRP A 6 11.95 -9.35 -20.32
C TRP A 6 12.54 -9.35 -21.75
N HIS A 7 11.71 -9.48 -22.79
CA HIS A 7 12.22 -9.79 -24.13
C HIS A 7 12.60 -8.57 -25.02
N GLU A 8 12.28 -7.33 -24.66
CA GLU A 8 12.64 -6.12 -25.43
C GLU A 8 13.41 -5.10 -24.59
N TYR A 9 14.43 -4.45 -25.17
CA TYR A 9 15.36 -3.57 -24.44
C TYR A 9 14.70 -2.34 -23.78
N SER A 10 13.75 -1.66 -24.44
CA SER A 10 13.03 -0.53 -23.82
C SER A 10 12.09 -1.02 -22.71
N THR A 11 11.44 -2.17 -22.92
CA THR A 11 10.57 -2.77 -21.91
C THR A 11 11.33 -3.17 -20.66
N MET A 12 12.56 -3.66 -20.84
CA MET A 12 13.47 -4.01 -19.78
C MET A 12 13.88 -2.77 -18.98
N TYR A 13 14.18 -1.63 -19.62
CA TYR A 13 14.56 -0.40 -18.91
C TYR A 13 13.42 0.14 -18.02
N THR A 14 12.20 0.26 -18.56
CA THR A 14 11.03 0.73 -17.79
C THR A 14 10.72 -0.19 -16.60
N MET A 15 10.78 -1.51 -16.80
CA MET A 15 10.56 -2.48 -15.73
C MET A 15 11.68 -2.49 -14.69
N ILE A 16 12.94 -2.32 -15.10
CA ILE A 16 14.09 -2.19 -14.19
C ILE A 16 13.92 -0.95 -13.32
N ASN A 17 13.55 0.19 -13.89
CA ASN A 17 13.35 1.42 -13.12
C ASN A 17 12.24 1.26 -12.07
N LYS A 18 11.12 0.61 -12.42
CA LYS A 18 10.05 0.31 -11.46
C LYS A 18 10.49 -0.68 -10.39
N ALA A 19 11.29 -1.68 -10.75
CA ALA A 19 11.83 -2.65 -9.79
C ALA A 19 12.82 -2.00 -8.82
N VAL A 20 13.70 -1.11 -9.31
CA VAL A 20 14.62 -0.33 -8.47
C VAL A 20 13.84 0.59 -7.54
N LEU A 21 12.80 1.26 -8.03
CA LEU A 21 11.92 2.08 -7.20
C LEU A 21 11.22 1.25 -6.13
N ALA A 22 10.64 0.09 -6.51
CA ALA A 22 9.99 -0.82 -5.58
C ALA A 22 10.97 -1.34 -4.51
N HIS A 23 12.22 -1.64 -4.88
CA HIS A 23 13.26 -2.05 -3.93
C HIS A 23 13.62 -0.92 -2.96
N ARG A 24 13.75 0.31 -3.45
CA ARG A 24 13.98 1.50 -2.60
C ARG A 24 12.82 1.73 -1.64
N CYS A 25 11.58 1.70 -2.13
CA CYS A 25 10.39 1.82 -1.30
C CYS A 25 10.31 0.71 -0.26
N SER A 26 10.59 -0.54 -0.64
CA SER A 26 10.59 -1.70 0.27
C SER A 26 11.62 -1.53 1.39
N LYS A 27 12.84 -1.10 1.06
CA LYS A 27 13.88 -0.79 2.07
C LYS A 27 13.45 0.33 3.02
N LEU A 28 12.85 1.39 2.49
CA LEU A 28 12.36 2.50 3.32
C LEU A 28 11.22 2.07 4.24
N ILE A 29 10.25 1.29 3.74
CA ILE A 29 9.12 0.78 4.53
C ILE A 29 9.62 -0.15 5.64
N ILE A 30 10.44 -1.16 5.30
CA ILE A 30 10.97 -2.11 6.30
C ILE A 30 11.87 -1.39 7.32
N GLY A 31 12.68 -0.43 6.85
CA GLY A 31 13.49 0.42 7.72
C GLY A 31 12.63 1.24 8.68
N PHE A 32 11.57 1.87 8.20
CA PHE A 32 10.62 2.64 9.02
C PHE A 32 10.00 1.80 10.14
N TYR A 33 9.48 0.61 9.82
CA TYR A 33 8.93 -0.30 10.83
C TYR A 33 9.98 -0.76 11.86
N SER A 34 11.19 -1.07 11.39
CA SER A 34 12.28 -1.49 12.27
C SER A 34 12.73 -0.36 13.21
N THR A 35 12.86 0.86 12.69
CA THR A 35 13.21 2.05 13.48
C THR A 35 12.11 2.39 14.49
N ALA A 36 10.83 2.29 14.11
CA ALA A 36 9.71 2.52 15.02
C ALA A 36 9.75 1.55 16.22
N VAL A 37 10.02 0.27 15.99
CA VAL A 37 10.17 -0.73 17.05
C VAL A 37 11.37 -0.43 17.94
N LEU A 38 12.51 -0.06 17.37
CA LEU A 38 13.70 0.32 18.14
C LEU A 38 13.43 1.54 19.03
N LEU A 39 12.83 2.59 18.49
CA LEU A 39 12.48 3.80 19.24
C LEU A 39 11.49 3.49 20.36
N TYR A 40 10.45 2.69 20.09
CA TYR A 40 9.52 2.26 21.12
C TYR A 40 10.21 1.47 22.22
N SER A 41 11.09 0.54 21.85
CA SER A 41 11.77 -0.33 22.82
C SER A 41 12.72 0.46 23.71
N ILE A 42 13.51 1.37 23.12
CA ILE A 42 14.39 2.28 23.85
C ILE A 42 13.57 3.19 24.79
N ALA A 43 12.47 3.74 24.28
CA ALA A 43 11.60 4.58 25.08
C ALA A 43 10.92 3.79 26.21
N SER A 44 10.54 2.54 26.00
CA SER A 44 9.96 1.68 27.04
C SER A 44 10.97 1.35 28.13
N VAL A 45 12.22 1.01 27.78
CA VAL A 45 13.27 0.67 28.75
C VAL A 45 13.75 1.88 29.55
N ASN A 46 13.97 3.03 28.90
CA ASN A 46 14.51 4.22 29.57
C ASN A 46 13.46 4.98 30.40
N PHE A 47 12.20 4.88 29.99
CA PHE A 47 11.10 5.65 30.56
C PHE A 47 10.01 4.79 31.18
N GLY A 48 10.27 3.51 31.40
CA GLY A 48 9.37 2.63 32.13
C GLY A 48 9.34 3.05 33.59
N THR A 49 8.15 3.27 34.13
CA THR A 49 7.99 3.56 35.56
C THR A 49 8.42 2.33 36.36
N ILE A 50 9.28 2.53 37.37
CA ILE A 50 9.59 1.48 38.35
C ILE A 50 8.42 1.47 39.33
N ASP A 51 7.49 0.52 39.14
CA ASP A 51 6.39 0.31 40.07
C ASP A 51 6.70 -0.91 40.95
N ASN A 52 6.64 -0.75 42.27
CA ASN A 52 6.87 -1.81 43.26
C ASN A 52 8.06 -2.77 42.96
N ASN A 53 9.27 -2.23 42.83
CA ASN A 53 10.53 -2.99 42.58
C ASN A 53 10.62 -3.76 41.25
N CYS A 54 9.64 -3.69 40.36
CA CYS A 54 9.66 -4.37 39.07
C CYS A 54 9.66 -3.35 37.91
N ARG A 55 10.55 -3.53 36.94
CA ARG A 55 10.62 -2.65 35.77
C ARG A 55 9.49 -2.98 34.80
N GLU A 56 8.95 -1.97 34.13
CA GLU A 56 7.86 -2.12 33.16
C GLU A 56 8.30 -2.93 31.91
N LEU A 57 7.45 -3.85 31.47
CA LEU A 57 7.67 -4.67 30.27
C LEU A 57 7.41 -3.87 28.98
N LEU A 58 8.02 -4.31 27.86
CA LEU A 58 7.79 -3.73 26.53
C LEU A 58 6.32 -3.83 26.12
N ILE A 59 5.70 -4.97 26.39
CA ILE A 59 4.26 -5.19 26.24
C ILE A 59 3.73 -5.60 27.61
N LYS A 60 2.69 -4.90 28.09
CA LYS A 60 2.02 -5.28 29.33
C LYS A 60 1.39 -6.66 29.16
N MET A 61 1.90 -7.64 29.89
CA MET A 61 1.42 -9.03 29.88
C MET A 61 1.47 -9.58 31.30
N GLU A 62 0.44 -10.34 31.69
CA GLU A 62 0.47 -11.13 32.91
C GLU A 62 1.17 -12.46 32.64
N LEU A 63 2.30 -12.69 33.31
CA LEU A 63 3.07 -13.93 33.19
C LEU A 63 2.78 -14.82 34.40
N PRO A 64 2.62 -16.14 34.21
CA PRO A 64 2.31 -17.08 35.30
C PRO A 64 3.50 -17.35 36.25
N PHE A 65 4.63 -16.68 36.06
CA PHE A 65 5.86 -16.83 36.84
C PHE A 65 6.40 -15.46 37.26
N GLU A 66 7.14 -15.41 38.37
CA GLU A 66 7.83 -14.20 38.82
C GLU A 66 8.98 -13.85 37.87
N PHE A 67 8.94 -12.64 37.31
CA PHE A 67 9.88 -12.17 36.28
C PHE A 67 10.72 -10.97 36.71
N CYS A 68 10.57 -10.49 37.94
CA CYS A 68 11.24 -9.29 38.43
C CYS A 68 12.71 -9.51 38.79
N GLU A 69 13.13 -10.76 39.01
CA GLU A 69 14.52 -11.10 39.33
C GLU A 69 15.38 -11.22 38.06
N SER A 70 16.62 -10.69 38.13
CA SER A 70 17.64 -10.94 37.10
C SER A 70 18.16 -12.38 37.27
N PRO A 71 18.30 -13.19 36.19
CA PRO A 71 18.30 -12.83 34.77
C PRO A 71 16.97 -13.02 34.02
N ILE A 72 15.89 -13.47 34.68
CA ILE A 72 14.61 -13.81 34.04
C ILE A 72 14.02 -12.58 33.35
N TYR A 73 14.08 -11.41 33.99
CA TYR A 73 13.62 -10.14 33.42
C TYR A 73 14.27 -9.83 32.06
N GLU A 74 15.60 -9.97 31.97
CA GLU A 74 16.38 -9.65 30.78
C GLU A 74 16.04 -10.61 29.63
N VAL A 75 15.84 -11.89 29.94
CA VAL A 75 15.39 -12.89 28.96
C VAL A 75 13.99 -12.57 28.45
N VAL A 76 13.05 -12.20 29.31
CA VAL A 76 11.68 -11.84 28.91
C VAL A 76 11.68 -10.62 27.99
N ILE A 77 12.43 -9.56 28.33
CA ILE A 77 12.55 -8.38 27.49
C ILE A 77 13.17 -8.70 26.14
N LEU A 78 14.23 -9.52 26.10
CA LEU A 78 14.86 -9.92 24.85
C LEU A 78 13.87 -10.69 23.95
N VAL A 79 13.10 -11.61 24.53
CA VAL A 79 12.07 -12.36 23.80
C VAL A 79 10.97 -11.44 23.28
N GLN A 80 10.48 -10.50 24.10
CA GLN A 80 9.47 -9.53 23.68
C GLN A 80 9.98 -8.62 22.55
N PHE A 81 11.24 -8.15 22.64
CA PHE A 81 11.87 -7.35 21.60
C PHE A 81 12.01 -8.11 20.28
N LEU A 82 12.47 -9.36 20.31
CA LEU A 82 12.57 -10.21 19.13
C LEU A 82 11.20 -10.46 18.49
N ARG A 83 10.16 -10.72 19.31
CA ARG A 83 8.78 -10.89 18.85
C ARG A 83 8.26 -9.62 18.18
N LEU A 84 8.45 -8.46 18.79
CA LEU A 84 7.98 -7.18 18.26
C LEU A 84 8.67 -6.85 16.93
N THR A 85 9.98 -7.08 16.85
CA THR A 85 10.75 -6.89 15.60
C THR A 85 10.28 -7.84 14.50
N ALA A 86 10.03 -9.12 14.82
CA ALA A 86 9.52 -10.09 13.86
C ALA A 86 8.13 -9.70 13.31
N VAL A 87 7.24 -9.22 14.18
CA VAL A 87 5.89 -8.76 13.77
C VAL A 87 5.98 -7.51 12.89
N ALA A 88 6.76 -6.51 13.29
CA ALA A 88 6.90 -5.27 12.53
C ALA A 88 7.57 -5.49 11.16
N THR A 89 8.57 -6.36 11.09
CA THR A 89 9.18 -6.72 9.80
C THR A 89 8.20 -7.48 8.90
N ALA A 90 7.36 -8.36 9.44
CA ALA A 90 6.31 -9.03 8.66
C ALA A 90 5.26 -8.05 8.11
N MET A 91 4.80 -7.08 8.91
CA MET A 91 3.91 -5.99 8.46
C MET A 91 4.58 -5.13 7.39
N GLY A 92 5.85 -4.76 7.60
CA GLY A 92 6.64 -4.02 6.62
C GLY A 92 6.81 -4.77 5.30
N MET A 93 7.02 -6.09 5.34
CA MET A 93 7.08 -6.95 4.16
C MET A 93 5.75 -6.99 3.41
N LEU A 94 4.63 -7.08 4.11
CA LEU A 94 3.30 -7.11 3.49
C LEU A 94 2.99 -5.78 2.77
N ASN A 95 3.30 -4.65 3.42
CA ASN A 95 3.21 -3.32 2.82
C ASN A 95 4.13 -3.17 1.60
N ALA A 96 5.39 -3.61 1.71
CA ALA A 96 6.36 -3.61 0.62
C ALA A 96 5.91 -4.47 -0.56
N LEU A 97 5.33 -5.64 -0.30
CA LEU A 97 4.78 -6.53 -1.32
C LEU A 97 3.65 -5.86 -2.10
N MET A 98 2.70 -5.24 -1.39
CA MET A 98 1.59 -4.51 -2.01
C MET A 98 2.11 -3.39 -2.93
N VAL A 99 3.01 -2.52 -2.43
CA VAL A 99 3.60 -1.43 -3.22
C VAL A 99 4.34 -1.97 -4.43
N THR A 100 5.11 -3.05 -4.27
CA THR A 100 5.85 -3.69 -5.36
C THR A 100 4.92 -4.23 -6.45
N LEU A 101 3.82 -4.89 -6.06
CA LEU A 101 2.82 -5.38 -7.00
C LEU A 101 2.15 -4.22 -7.75
N MET A 102 1.80 -3.13 -7.06
CA MET A 102 1.21 -1.95 -7.70
C MET A 102 2.16 -1.29 -8.69
N LEU A 103 3.43 -1.12 -8.32
CA LEU A 103 4.45 -0.59 -9.21
C LEU A 103 4.73 -1.51 -10.40
N HIS A 104 4.66 -2.83 -10.19
CA HIS A 104 4.75 -3.80 -11.28
C HIS A 104 3.60 -3.63 -12.27
N VAL A 105 2.35 -3.58 -11.81
CA VAL A 105 1.19 -3.32 -12.69
C VAL A 105 1.34 -1.97 -13.40
N GLY A 106 1.73 -0.92 -12.67
CA GLY A 106 1.95 0.39 -13.25
C GLY A 106 3.04 0.39 -14.32
N GLY A 107 4.11 -0.40 -14.15
CA GLY A 107 5.12 -0.65 -15.17
C GLY A 107 4.55 -1.36 -16.40
N GLN A 108 3.75 -2.41 -16.22
CA GLN A 108 3.10 -3.11 -17.34
C GLN A 108 2.17 -2.20 -18.16
N ILE A 109 1.49 -1.27 -17.49
CA ILE A 109 0.66 -0.24 -18.13
C ILE A 109 1.53 0.76 -18.89
N ASP A 110 2.64 1.21 -18.31
CA ASP A 110 3.61 2.09 -18.98
C ASP A 110 4.16 1.45 -20.27
N LEU A 111 4.45 0.15 -20.24
CA LEU A 111 4.87 -0.60 -21.44
C LEU A 111 3.79 -0.66 -22.51
N MET A 112 2.54 -0.89 -22.11
CA MET A 112 1.43 -0.90 -23.06
C MET A 112 1.26 0.48 -23.71
N HIS A 113 1.41 1.55 -22.93
CA HIS A 113 1.34 2.92 -23.43
C HIS A 113 2.44 3.24 -24.44
N GLU A 114 3.69 2.85 -24.17
CA GLU A 114 4.82 3.01 -25.10
C GLU A 114 4.55 2.27 -26.42
N LYS A 115 4.07 1.02 -26.34
CA LYS A 115 3.72 0.25 -27.53
C LYS A 115 2.59 0.89 -28.33
N VAL A 116 1.52 1.36 -27.68
CA VAL A 116 0.42 2.05 -28.36
C VAL A 116 0.90 3.28 -29.14
N LYS A 117 1.89 4.02 -28.62
CA LYS A 117 2.51 5.15 -29.33
C LYS A 117 3.34 4.72 -30.54
N GLU A 118 4.12 3.65 -30.42
CA GLU A 118 4.90 3.10 -31.55
C GLU A 118 3.99 2.66 -32.71
N ILE A 119 2.81 2.13 -32.38
CA ILE A 119 1.89 1.51 -33.33
C ILE A 119 1.03 2.53 -34.09
N CYS A 120 0.80 3.70 -33.51
CA CYS A 120 -0.06 4.74 -34.07
C CYS A 120 0.72 6.08 -34.13
N PRO A 121 1.75 6.19 -34.98
CA PRO A 121 2.53 7.41 -35.11
C PRO A 121 1.62 8.57 -35.56
N LYS A 122 1.78 9.74 -34.93
CA LYS A 122 0.99 10.94 -35.25
C LYS A 122 1.42 11.64 -36.54
N ASP A 123 2.60 11.32 -37.07
CA ASP A 123 3.28 12.10 -38.12
C ASP A 123 3.33 11.42 -39.50
N SER A 124 2.48 10.43 -39.79
CA SER A 124 2.39 9.88 -41.15
C SER A 124 1.54 10.80 -42.03
N GLU A 125 2.19 11.67 -42.80
CA GLU A 125 1.57 12.59 -43.78
C GLU A 125 0.91 11.85 -44.97
N ASP A 126 1.22 10.57 -45.18
CA ASP A 126 0.62 9.75 -46.22
C ASP A 126 -0.64 9.03 -45.70
N ILE A 127 -1.81 9.54 -46.09
CA ILE A 127 -3.13 8.97 -45.76
C ILE A 127 -3.38 7.74 -46.65
N GLU A 128 -2.64 6.67 -46.39
CA GLU A 128 -3.01 5.34 -46.87
C GLU A 128 -3.50 4.52 -45.68
N TYR A 129 -4.68 3.90 -45.80
CA TYR A 129 -5.30 3.11 -44.74
C TYR A 129 -4.37 1.96 -44.34
N TYR A 130 -3.64 2.11 -43.23
CA TYR A 130 -2.72 1.09 -42.74
C TYR A 130 -3.48 -0.01 -41.99
N ASP A 131 -3.14 -1.27 -42.29
CA ASP A 131 -3.62 -2.44 -41.53
C ASP A 131 -2.77 -2.63 -40.30
N LEU A 132 -3.40 -2.72 -39.12
CA LEU A 132 -2.67 -3.09 -37.93
C LEU A 132 -2.28 -4.58 -38.03
N PRO A 133 -0.98 -4.94 -37.94
CA PRO A 133 -0.59 -6.35 -38.00
C PRO A 133 -1.34 -7.14 -36.93
N THR A 134 -1.92 -8.28 -37.32
CA THR A 134 -2.73 -9.09 -36.39
C THR A 134 -1.93 -9.52 -35.15
N THR A 135 -0.61 -9.62 -35.27
CA THR A 135 0.33 -9.86 -34.17
C THR A 135 0.31 -8.75 -33.12
N VAL A 136 0.26 -7.49 -33.55
CA VAL A 136 0.24 -6.30 -32.70
C VAL A 136 -1.10 -6.17 -31.98
N THR A 137 -2.20 -6.33 -32.70
CA THR A 137 -3.54 -6.32 -32.11
C THR A 137 -3.70 -7.42 -31.06
N ARG A 138 -3.23 -8.64 -31.39
CA ARG A 138 -3.22 -9.77 -30.45
C ARG A 138 -2.35 -9.48 -29.24
N PHE A 139 -1.19 -8.85 -29.42
CA PHE A 139 -0.30 -8.46 -28.33
C PHE A 139 -0.99 -7.47 -27.38
N LEU A 140 -1.61 -6.40 -27.90
CA LEU A 140 -2.32 -5.39 -27.08
C LEU A 140 -3.45 -6.01 -26.27
N ILE A 141 -4.29 -6.84 -26.90
CA ILE A 141 -5.40 -7.52 -26.22
C ILE A 141 -4.87 -8.46 -25.13
N ASN A 142 -3.89 -9.31 -25.47
CA ASN A 142 -3.33 -10.26 -24.51
C ASN A 142 -2.65 -9.55 -23.34
N LYS A 143 -1.95 -8.44 -23.60
CA LYS A 143 -1.29 -7.65 -22.56
C LYS A 143 -2.32 -6.98 -21.64
N HIS A 144 -3.34 -6.33 -22.20
CA HIS A 144 -4.42 -5.71 -21.44
C HIS A 144 -5.16 -6.74 -20.58
N ASN A 145 -5.50 -7.90 -21.16
CA ASN A 145 -6.15 -8.98 -20.42
C ASN A 145 -5.26 -9.52 -19.30
N LYS A 146 -3.95 -9.69 -19.54
CA LYS A 146 -2.97 -10.10 -18.52
C LYS A 146 -2.91 -9.08 -17.36
N ILE A 147 -2.96 -7.78 -17.66
CA ILE A 147 -2.99 -6.71 -16.65
C ILE A 147 -4.28 -6.78 -15.81
N ILE A 148 -5.43 -6.98 -16.46
CA ILE A 148 -6.72 -7.12 -15.80
C ILE A 148 -6.70 -8.33 -14.87
N THR A 149 -6.38 -9.52 -15.37
CA THR A 149 -6.35 -10.75 -14.57
C THR A 149 -5.35 -10.65 -13.42
N PHE A 150 -4.19 -10.04 -13.64
CA PHE A 150 -3.21 -9.85 -12.58
C PHE A 150 -3.71 -8.88 -11.49
N SER A 151 -4.42 -7.82 -11.88
CA SER A 151 -5.03 -6.88 -10.93
C SER A 151 -6.19 -7.50 -10.15
N GLU A 152 -7.00 -8.35 -10.79
CA GLU A 152 -8.06 -9.13 -10.13
C GLU A 152 -7.47 -10.13 -9.12
N ASN A 153 -6.34 -10.76 -9.43
CA ASN A 153 -5.63 -11.63 -8.48
C ASN A 153 -5.09 -10.85 -7.27
N ILE A 154 -4.56 -9.64 -7.49
CA ILE A 154 -4.11 -8.77 -6.41
C ILE A 154 -5.30 -8.36 -5.54
N GLU A 155 -6.42 -7.97 -6.15
CA GLU A 155 -7.64 -7.60 -5.43
C GLU A 155 -8.16 -8.76 -4.57
N SER A 156 -8.23 -9.97 -5.12
CA SER A 156 -8.62 -11.16 -4.37
C SER A 156 -7.68 -11.48 -3.21
N LEU A 157 -6.37 -11.23 -3.35
CA LEU A 157 -5.39 -11.48 -2.31
C LEU A 157 -5.49 -10.47 -1.16
N PHE A 158 -5.59 -9.18 -1.50
CA PHE A 158 -5.52 -8.10 -0.52
C PHE A 158 -6.87 -7.66 0.03
N THR A 159 -8.00 -8.05 -0.56
CA THR A 159 -9.30 -7.50 -0.15
C THR A 159 -9.65 -7.79 1.32
N HIS A 160 -9.46 -9.04 1.76
CA HIS A 160 -9.71 -9.45 3.14
C HIS A 160 -8.63 -8.92 4.09
N ILE A 161 -7.38 -8.88 3.63
CA ILE A 161 -6.25 -8.34 4.41
C ILE A 161 -6.49 -6.85 4.70
N ALA A 162 -6.87 -6.08 3.68
CA ALA A 162 -7.19 -4.67 3.81
C ALA A 162 -8.40 -4.43 4.72
N LEU A 163 -9.43 -5.28 4.67
CA LEU A 163 -10.57 -5.16 5.57
C LEU A 163 -10.14 -5.28 7.04
N MET A 164 -9.41 -6.35 7.37
CA MET A 164 -8.92 -6.58 8.73
C MET A 164 -7.97 -5.46 9.17
N GLN A 165 -7.08 -5.02 8.27
CA GLN A 165 -6.16 -3.92 8.54
C GLN A 165 -6.89 -2.61 8.86
N PHE A 166 -7.87 -2.21 8.05
CA PHE A 166 -8.61 -0.96 8.27
C PHE A 166 -9.44 -1.02 9.54
N PHE A 167 -10.10 -2.15 9.82
CA PHE A 167 -10.84 -2.34 11.05
C PHE A 167 -9.94 -2.22 12.29
N SER A 168 -8.80 -2.92 12.29
CA SER A 168 -7.82 -2.83 13.38
C SER A 168 -7.22 -1.42 13.50
N ASN A 169 -6.86 -0.78 12.38
CA ASN A 169 -6.32 0.58 12.39
C ASN A 169 -7.32 1.58 12.97
N THR A 170 -8.60 1.51 12.58
CA THR A 170 -9.64 2.39 13.14
C THR A 170 -9.73 2.24 14.66
N MET A 171 -9.78 1.00 15.18
CA MET A 171 -9.83 0.76 16.63
C MET A 171 -8.59 1.31 17.35
N ILE A 172 -7.39 1.03 16.83
CA ILE A 172 -6.15 1.46 17.48
C ILE A 172 -6.02 3.00 17.44
N ILE A 173 -6.34 3.63 16.31
CA ILE A 173 -6.34 5.10 16.17
C ILE A 173 -7.32 5.73 17.17
N CYS A 174 -8.50 5.15 17.38
CA CYS A 174 -9.45 5.64 18.37
C CYS A 174 -8.90 5.56 19.80
N CYS A 175 -8.37 4.40 20.20
CA CYS A 175 -7.83 4.22 21.55
C CYS A 175 -6.60 5.11 21.81
N ILE A 176 -5.66 5.16 20.87
CA ILE A 176 -4.46 6.01 20.98
C ILE A 176 -4.85 7.49 20.97
N GLY A 177 -5.78 7.88 20.11
CA GLY A 177 -6.27 9.26 20.06
C GLY A 177 -6.91 9.70 21.38
N PHE A 178 -7.71 8.83 22.00
CA PHE A 178 -8.24 9.08 23.34
C PHE A 178 -7.13 9.24 24.39
N LEU A 179 -6.14 8.32 24.40
CA LEU A 179 -4.99 8.41 25.31
C LEU A 179 -4.19 9.70 25.14
N ILE A 180 -4.03 10.17 23.90
CA ILE A 180 -3.36 11.45 23.60
C ILE A 180 -4.14 12.61 24.20
N VAL A 181 -5.46 12.64 24.03
CA VAL A 181 -6.30 13.73 24.54
C VAL A 181 -6.28 13.75 26.07
N THR A 182 -6.46 12.60 26.74
CA THR A 182 -6.45 12.55 28.21
C THR A 182 -5.07 12.86 28.81
N ALA A 183 -3.99 12.52 28.11
CA ALA A 183 -2.64 12.80 28.58
C ALA A 183 -2.27 14.30 28.51
N LEU A 184 -2.96 15.11 27.71
CA LEU A 184 -2.76 16.57 27.65
C LEU A 184 -3.24 17.27 28.92
N ASP A 185 -4.19 16.69 29.65
CA ASP A 185 -4.73 17.25 30.89
C ASP A 185 -3.88 16.92 32.14
N THR A 186 -2.80 16.15 32.00
CA THR A 186 -1.95 15.68 33.11
C THR A 186 -0.49 16.14 32.96
N ASP A 187 0.09 16.75 34.01
CA ASP A 187 1.45 17.30 34.01
C ASP A 187 2.58 16.25 33.85
N GLU A 188 2.34 14.98 34.23
CA GLU A 188 3.30 13.87 34.03
C GLU A 188 3.15 13.17 32.66
N GLY A 189 2.26 13.68 31.79
CA GLY A 189 1.83 13.02 30.55
C GLY A 189 2.77 13.14 29.35
N ILE A 190 3.80 14.01 29.38
CA ILE A 190 4.65 14.34 28.21
C ILE A 190 5.26 13.08 27.57
N MET A 191 5.69 12.14 28.40
CA MET A 191 6.35 10.91 27.95
C MET A 191 5.38 9.92 27.30
N MET A 192 4.18 9.80 27.88
CA MET A 192 3.08 9.02 27.32
C MET A 192 2.59 9.66 26.01
N LEU A 193 2.53 10.99 25.95
CA LEU A 193 2.20 11.77 24.76
C LEU A 193 3.17 11.50 23.60
N VAL A 194 4.47 11.61 23.84
CA VAL A 194 5.48 11.40 22.80
C VAL A 194 5.42 9.96 22.25
N LYS A 195 5.29 8.96 23.14
CA LYS A 195 5.13 7.55 22.74
C LYS A 195 3.86 7.36 21.91
N SER A 196 2.70 7.76 22.43
CA SER A 196 1.39 7.59 21.78
C SER A 196 1.30 8.31 20.44
N PHE A 197 1.84 9.53 20.34
CA PHE A 197 1.85 10.31 19.11
C PHE A 197 2.72 9.67 18.01
N SER A 198 3.86 9.09 18.37
CA SER A 198 4.71 8.37 17.41
C SER A 198 4.00 7.15 16.83
N PHE A 199 3.30 6.36 17.66
CA PHE A 199 2.48 5.24 17.18
C PHE A 199 1.31 5.70 16.32
N TYR A 200 0.65 6.79 16.70
CA TYR A 200 -0.44 7.37 15.93
C TYR A 200 0.00 7.70 14.49
N ILE A 201 1.16 8.35 14.34
CA ILE A 201 1.74 8.65 13.03
C ILE A 201 2.05 7.36 12.27
N ALA A 202 2.66 6.36 12.92
CA ALA A 202 3.05 5.11 12.26
C ALA A 202 1.84 4.36 11.68
N ILE A 203 0.77 4.19 12.46
CA ILE A 203 -0.44 3.48 12.04
C ILE A 203 -1.20 4.27 10.96
N THR A 204 -1.24 5.59 11.10
CA THR A 204 -1.86 6.45 10.08
C THR A 204 -1.11 6.37 8.76
N LEU A 205 0.23 6.36 8.80
CA LEU A 205 1.07 6.23 7.62
C LEU A 205 0.92 4.85 6.97
N GLU A 206 0.77 3.78 7.76
CA GLU A 206 0.43 2.46 7.24
C GLU A 206 -0.90 2.47 6.46
N ALA A 207 -1.97 2.98 7.06
CA ALA A 207 -3.28 3.10 6.39
C ALA A 207 -3.19 3.95 5.11
N PHE A 208 -2.39 5.02 5.14
CA PHE A 208 -2.14 5.86 3.97
C PHE A 208 -1.45 5.10 2.84
N ILE A 209 -0.45 4.24 3.12
CA ILE A 209 0.23 3.44 2.10
C ILE A 209 -0.75 2.54 1.34
N PHE A 210 -1.69 1.89 2.04
CA PHE A 210 -2.74 1.07 1.42
C PHE A 210 -3.64 1.88 0.49
N CYS A 211 -4.17 3.00 0.97
CA CYS A 211 -5.05 3.85 0.16
C CYS A 211 -4.32 4.49 -1.02
N PHE A 212 -3.07 4.91 -0.83
CA PHE A 212 -2.24 5.45 -1.91
C PHE A 212 -1.95 4.39 -2.98
N ALA A 213 -1.66 3.15 -2.58
CA ALA A 213 -1.44 2.04 -3.49
C ALA A 213 -2.69 1.74 -4.34
N GLY A 214 -3.88 1.70 -3.74
CA GLY A 214 -5.15 1.52 -4.45
C GLY A 214 -5.50 2.68 -5.39
N GLU A 215 -5.31 3.92 -4.93
CA GLU A 215 -5.51 5.14 -5.73
C GLU A 215 -4.56 5.17 -6.94
N TYR A 216 -3.29 4.83 -6.73
CA TYR A 216 -2.29 4.73 -7.79
C TYR A 216 -2.73 3.75 -8.88
N LEU A 217 -3.17 2.54 -8.51
CA LEU A 217 -3.64 1.54 -9.48
C LEU A 217 -4.88 2.02 -10.24
N SER A 218 -5.86 2.56 -9.52
CA SER A 218 -7.10 3.09 -10.09
C SER A 218 -6.82 4.17 -11.13
N ASN A 219 -5.95 5.13 -10.79
CA ASN A 219 -5.57 6.20 -11.71
C ASN A 219 -4.74 5.69 -12.89
N LYS A 220 -3.80 4.77 -12.65
CA LYS A 220 -2.99 4.18 -13.71
C LYS A 220 -3.83 3.35 -14.68
N SER A 221 -4.87 2.67 -14.20
CA SER A 221 -5.76 1.88 -15.06
C SER A 221 -6.53 2.72 -16.07
N LYS A 222 -6.92 3.96 -15.71
CA LYS A 222 -7.60 4.90 -16.63
C LYS A 222 -6.72 5.28 -17.81
N THR A 223 -5.43 5.50 -17.55
CA THR A 223 -4.50 5.97 -18.59
C THR A 223 -4.34 4.99 -19.74
N ILE A 224 -4.74 3.71 -19.58
CA ILE A 224 -4.79 2.75 -20.69
C ILE A 224 -5.80 3.21 -21.75
N GLY A 225 -6.99 3.62 -21.34
CA GLY A 225 -8.04 4.10 -22.25
C GLY A 225 -7.62 5.40 -22.92
N ASP A 226 -7.07 6.34 -22.14
CA ASP A 226 -6.60 7.64 -22.62
C ASP A 226 -5.48 7.47 -23.67
N ALA A 227 -4.50 6.62 -23.38
CA ALA A 227 -3.40 6.31 -24.29
C ALA A 227 -3.86 5.78 -25.66
N VAL A 228 -4.85 4.88 -25.66
CA VAL A 228 -5.41 4.31 -26.90
C VAL A 228 -6.28 5.34 -27.62
N TYR A 229 -6.99 6.20 -26.88
CA TYR A 229 -7.81 7.26 -27.46
C TYR A 229 -6.97 8.36 -28.12
N GLU A 230 -5.84 8.73 -27.51
CA GLU A 230 -4.89 9.72 -28.03
C GLU A 230 -4.05 9.23 -29.21
N SER A 231 -4.13 7.94 -29.53
CA SER A 231 -3.45 7.35 -30.68
C SER A 231 -4.15 7.74 -31.99
N ALA A 232 -3.45 7.66 -33.13
CA ALA A 232 -4.02 7.92 -34.46
C ALA A 232 -4.96 6.79 -34.95
N TRP A 233 -5.82 6.27 -34.08
CA TRP A 233 -6.71 5.12 -34.36
C TRP A 233 -7.70 5.40 -35.50
N TYR A 234 -8.05 6.66 -35.76
CA TYR A 234 -8.97 7.06 -36.82
C TYR A 234 -8.43 6.86 -38.25
N ILE A 235 -7.12 6.60 -38.40
CA ILE A 235 -6.46 6.32 -39.69
C ILE A 235 -6.50 4.80 -40.01
N LEU A 236 -6.80 3.95 -39.03
CA LEU A 236 -6.79 2.49 -39.17
C LEU A 236 -8.07 1.96 -39.81
N LYS A 237 -8.01 0.75 -40.41
CA LYS A 237 -9.19 0.07 -40.98
C LYS A 237 -10.33 -0.07 -39.97
N PRO A 238 -11.61 -0.03 -40.41
CA PRO A 238 -12.77 -0.13 -39.51
C PRO A 238 -12.74 -1.37 -38.60
N ARG A 239 -12.12 -2.46 -39.06
CA ARG A 239 -11.90 -3.67 -38.26
C ARG A 239 -11.03 -3.40 -37.03
N ASP A 240 -9.91 -2.69 -37.21
CA ASP A 240 -8.93 -2.42 -36.15
C ASP A 240 -9.44 -1.32 -35.21
N CYS A 241 -10.13 -0.31 -35.75
CA CYS A 241 -10.83 0.70 -34.94
C CYS A 241 -11.80 0.07 -33.94
N ARG A 242 -12.58 -0.93 -34.37
CA ARG A 242 -13.53 -1.63 -33.49
C ARG A 242 -12.82 -2.37 -32.35
N ILE A 243 -11.63 -2.91 -32.61
CA ILE A 243 -10.86 -3.62 -31.59
C ILE A 243 -10.30 -2.64 -30.55
N LEU A 244 -9.74 -1.52 -30.98
CA LEU A 244 -9.27 -0.46 -30.08
C LEU A 244 -10.44 0.14 -29.27
N LEU A 245 -11.62 0.28 -29.88
CA LEU A 245 -12.82 0.70 -29.17
C LEU A 245 -13.17 -0.24 -28.01
N PHE A 246 -13.10 -1.57 -28.21
CA PHE A 246 -13.32 -2.53 -27.13
C PHE A 246 -12.29 -2.37 -26.00
N VAL A 247 -11.03 -2.09 -26.34
CA VAL A 247 -9.99 -1.81 -25.34
C VAL A 247 -10.34 -0.56 -24.53
N ILE A 248 -10.72 0.54 -25.19
CA ILE A 248 -11.13 1.79 -24.54
C ILE A 248 -12.32 1.56 -23.60
N VAL A 249 -13.39 0.93 -24.10
CA VAL A 249 -14.60 0.65 -23.31
C VAL A 249 -14.28 -0.23 -22.10
N ARG A 250 -13.42 -1.24 -22.25
CA ARG A 250 -13.02 -2.09 -21.13
C ARG A 250 -12.18 -1.35 -20.10
N SER A 251 -11.32 -0.42 -20.52
CA SER A 251 -10.47 0.41 -19.65
C SER A 251 -11.26 1.43 -18.83
N GLN A 252 -12.48 1.80 -19.25
CA GLN A 252 -13.35 2.68 -18.46
C GLN A 252 -13.74 2.06 -17.11
N LYS A 253 -13.80 0.72 -17.03
CA LYS A 253 -13.93 0.01 -15.76
C LYS A 253 -12.57 -0.05 -15.07
N ARG A 254 -12.38 0.86 -14.11
CA ARG A 254 -11.15 1.01 -13.32
C ARG A 254 -10.76 -0.29 -12.61
N LEU A 255 -9.45 -0.51 -12.50
CA LEU A 255 -8.88 -1.57 -11.67
C LEU A 255 -8.69 -0.99 -10.26
N THR A 256 -9.54 -1.37 -9.32
CA THR A 256 -9.51 -0.90 -7.94
C THR A 256 -9.23 -2.06 -6.98
N ILE A 257 -8.65 -1.75 -5.83
CA ILE A 257 -8.55 -2.69 -4.71
C ILE A 257 -9.59 -2.27 -3.69
N THR A 258 -10.32 -3.23 -3.13
CA THR A 258 -11.38 -2.96 -2.16
C THR A 258 -11.03 -3.55 -0.80
N ALA A 259 -11.41 -2.89 0.29
CA ALA A 259 -11.41 -3.47 1.63
C ALA A 259 -12.71 -4.27 1.81
N GLY A 260 -12.63 -5.60 1.68
CA GLY A 260 -13.75 -6.53 1.89
C GLY A 260 -14.98 -6.25 1.05
N LYS A 261 -14.84 -5.62 -0.13
CA LYS A 261 -15.94 -5.11 -0.97
C LYS A 261 -16.83 -4.03 -0.31
N PHE A 262 -16.51 -3.56 0.90
CA PHE A 262 -17.25 -2.49 1.58
C PHE A 262 -16.83 -1.10 1.14
N MET A 263 -15.53 -0.92 0.89
CA MET A 263 -14.92 0.37 0.58
C MET A 263 -13.80 0.20 -0.45
N ASP A 264 -13.70 1.13 -1.40
CA ASP A 264 -12.53 1.20 -2.27
C ASP A 264 -11.31 1.74 -1.51
N LEU A 265 -10.13 1.15 -1.73
CA LEU A 265 -8.87 1.69 -1.24
C LEU A 265 -8.51 2.93 -2.06
N SER A 266 -8.98 4.08 -1.59
CA SER A 266 -8.76 5.40 -2.17
C SER A 266 -8.37 6.41 -1.10
N LEU A 267 -7.84 7.56 -1.53
CA LEU A 267 -7.56 8.69 -0.62
C LEU A 267 -8.83 9.23 0.06
N GLU A 268 -9.97 9.10 -0.62
CA GLU A 268 -11.28 9.39 -0.05
C GLU A 268 -11.64 8.40 1.08
N GLY A 269 -11.44 7.11 0.85
CA GLY A 269 -11.64 6.07 1.87
C GLY A 269 -10.77 6.28 3.12
N PHE A 270 -9.51 6.67 2.93
CA PHE A 270 -8.60 7.04 4.02
C PHE A 270 -9.14 8.22 4.84
N THR A 271 -9.58 9.28 4.16
CA THR A 271 -10.11 10.48 4.81
C THR A 271 -11.39 10.16 5.60
N ASN A 272 -12.27 9.34 5.03
CA ASN A 272 -13.49 8.91 5.70
C ASN A 272 -13.19 8.05 6.94
N SER A 273 -12.20 7.15 6.85
CA SER A 273 -11.72 6.36 8.00
C SER A 273 -11.19 7.25 9.12
N LEU A 274 -10.35 8.25 8.81
CA LEU A 274 -9.83 9.17 9.82
C LEU A 274 -10.92 10.03 10.45
N LYS A 275 -11.89 10.52 9.66
CA LYS A 275 -13.06 11.23 10.18
C LYS A 275 -13.88 10.37 11.13
N ALA A 276 -14.10 9.11 10.79
CA ALA A 276 -14.79 8.16 11.65
C ALA A 276 -14.03 7.96 12.97
N SER A 277 -12.71 7.74 12.92
CA SER A 277 -11.87 7.64 14.12
C SER A 277 -11.93 8.89 15.00
N ALA A 278 -11.83 10.08 14.40
CA ALA A 278 -11.94 11.36 15.13
C ALA A 278 -13.31 11.50 15.82
N SER A 279 -14.40 11.13 15.14
CA SER A 279 -15.74 11.13 15.73
C SER A 279 -15.84 10.21 16.95
N TYR A 280 -15.27 9.00 16.87
CA TYR A 280 -15.24 8.07 18.00
C TYR A 280 -14.40 8.60 19.16
N ILE A 281 -13.26 9.24 18.88
CA ILE A 281 -12.43 9.90 19.92
C ILE A 281 -13.26 10.96 20.64
N SER A 282 -13.98 11.81 19.91
CA SER A 282 -14.83 12.85 20.52
C SER A 282 -15.94 12.26 21.41
N VAL A 283 -16.56 11.16 21.00
CA VAL A 283 -17.57 10.47 21.81
C VAL A 283 -16.97 9.87 23.07
N LEU A 284 -15.84 9.17 22.96
CA LEU A 284 -15.13 8.60 24.11
C LEU A 284 -14.72 9.68 25.11
N TYR A 285 -14.21 10.81 24.61
CA TYR A 285 -13.83 11.94 25.44
C TYR A 285 -15.03 12.60 26.13
N ALA A 286 -16.18 12.71 25.47
CA ALA A 286 -17.38 13.28 26.07
C ALA A 286 -18.06 12.36 27.11
N MET A 287 -17.81 11.05 27.05
CA MET A 287 -18.33 10.07 28.01
C MET A 287 -17.42 9.86 29.23
N TYR A 288 -16.14 10.22 29.12
CA TYR A 288 -15.14 10.17 30.19
C TYR A 288 -15.33 11.35 31.14
#